data_AF-A0A928QMK1-F1
#
_entry.id   AF-A0A928QMK1-F1
#
_cell.length_a   1.000
_cell.length_b   1.000
_cell.length_c   1.000
_cell.angle_alpha   90.00
_cell.angle_beta   90.00
_cell.angle_gamma   90.00
#
_symmetry.space_group_name_H-M   'P 1'
#
loop_
_entity.id
_entity.type
_entity.pdbx_description
1 polymer ?
#
loop_
_entity_poly.entity_id
_entity_poly.type
_entity_poly.pdbx_seq_one_letter_code
_entity_poly.pdbx_strand_id
1 'polypeptide(L)'
;MKILKSVLILFLIIGIFSGAMYALNLYTAPIIEANSAGAANDRLNAVLSGGKAYEDITATLSDLPASVVKVNKETSGLGYVIEATATTQFTGATPMDIVIGIDAAGMISGINLAAHSESKIFGADYPSTYIGKDSALAGVELFAGSTFSSKAFKAAVEEAMSVLISNNLIAAGVKSDAQVLEEMIPTVAPGYTKLAEATVSGNIQKALKAENDTGFAYIMTSGEATYLAVVNATGVCKVYNVEGADVTAEQAALADEAKAHASANQVSYADGLKAKIERAMEGATDITMLELDTFNTVVAAASFKVGDATYYGFYSRSIGFHQMDVYVFIDENGAIAKLDAKQFIFDEEYFMAFAGMDNAAYKEGFIGITSDTWTGDEAIIATATMSSNAVKESTTDAFASFHSIKGGEQ
;
A
#
# COMPACT_ATOMS: atom_id res chain seq x y z
N MET A 1 -47.53 76.04 14.51
CA MET A 1 -46.26 76.25 13.77
C MET A 1 -45.04 75.54 14.38
N LYS A 2 -44.91 75.41 15.71
CA LYS A 2 -43.76 74.70 16.36
C LYS A 2 -43.73 73.19 16.09
N ILE A 3 -44.87 72.50 16.16
CA ILE A 3 -44.97 71.04 15.95
C ILE A 3 -44.59 70.65 14.51
N LEU A 4 -45.10 71.39 13.51
CA LEU A 4 -44.79 71.12 12.09
C LEU A 4 -43.29 71.30 11.76
N LYS A 5 -42.62 72.29 12.39
CA LYS A 5 -41.16 72.45 12.27
C LYS A 5 -40.40 71.28 12.89
N SER A 6 -40.80 70.82 14.07
CA SER A 6 -40.16 69.65 14.71
C SER A 6 -40.35 68.37 13.91
N VAL A 7 -41.53 68.16 13.32
CA VAL A 7 -41.80 67.00 12.44
C VAL A 7 -40.96 67.07 11.16
N LEU A 8 -40.87 68.25 10.52
CA LEU A 8 -40.04 68.43 9.33
C LEU A 8 -38.55 68.25 9.62
N ILE A 9 -38.07 68.74 10.76
CA ILE A 9 -36.68 68.55 11.20
C ILE A 9 -36.41 67.06 11.45
N LEU A 10 -37.35 66.33 12.05
CA LEU A 10 -37.20 64.89 12.26
C LEU A 10 -37.15 64.11 10.94
N PHE A 11 -38.04 64.41 9.99
CA PHE A 11 -38.00 63.79 8.65
C PHE A 11 -36.71 64.10 7.90
N LEU A 12 -36.21 65.33 8.02
CA LEU A 12 -34.94 65.73 7.40
C LEU A 12 -33.76 64.99 8.01
N ILE A 13 -33.72 64.85 9.33
CA ILE A 13 -32.68 64.09 10.04
C ILE A 13 -32.73 62.62 9.64
N ILE A 14 -33.92 62.00 9.66
CA ILE A 14 -34.09 60.60 9.24
C ILE A 14 -33.63 60.41 7.79
N GLY A 15 -34.02 61.30 6.88
CA GLY A 15 -33.60 61.25 5.48
C GLY A 15 -32.07 61.33 5.31
N ILE A 16 -31.41 62.21 6.07
CA ILE A 16 -29.95 62.35 6.06
C ILE A 16 -29.26 61.09 6.58
N PHE A 17 -29.71 60.56 7.73
CA PHE A 17 -29.12 59.35 8.31
C PHE A 17 -29.37 58.10 7.46
N SER A 18 -30.56 57.95 6.89
CA SER A 18 -30.87 56.85 5.96
C SER A 18 -30.05 56.94 4.68
N GLY A 19 -29.90 58.14 4.11
CA GLY A 19 -29.06 58.37 2.93
C GLY A 19 -27.58 58.11 3.19
N ALA A 20 -27.06 58.55 4.35
CA ALA A 20 -25.68 58.30 4.75
C ALA A 20 -25.42 56.80 4.99
N MET A 21 -26.34 56.08 5.65
CA MET A 21 -26.22 54.63 5.85
C MET A 21 -26.31 53.86 4.53
N TYR A 22 -27.17 54.28 3.60
CA TYR A 22 -27.27 53.66 2.28
C TYR A 22 -26.01 53.89 1.44
N ALA A 23 -25.47 55.11 1.42
CA ALA A 23 -24.24 55.44 0.72
C ALA A 23 -23.03 54.71 1.33
N LEU A 24 -22.97 54.63 2.67
CA LEU A 24 -21.95 53.87 3.37
C LEU A 24 -22.04 52.40 2.96
N ASN A 25 -23.24 51.80 2.96
CA ASN A 25 -23.44 50.42 2.56
C ASN A 25 -23.04 50.15 1.10
N LEU A 26 -23.36 51.05 0.15
CA LEU A 26 -22.94 50.90 -1.25
C LEU A 26 -21.40 50.94 -1.42
N TYR A 27 -20.69 51.67 -0.56
CA TYR A 27 -19.23 51.77 -0.63
C TYR A 27 -18.53 50.67 0.18
N THR A 28 -19.05 50.31 1.35
CA THR A 28 -18.42 49.33 2.25
C THR A 28 -18.80 47.90 1.93
N ALA A 29 -20.01 47.62 1.41
CA ALA A 29 -20.41 46.26 1.03
C ALA A 29 -19.42 45.59 0.05
N PRO A 30 -19.02 46.20 -1.07
CA PRO A 30 -18.06 45.56 -1.99
C PRO A 30 -16.65 45.40 -1.37
N ILE A 31 -16.26 46.27 -0.43
CA ILE A 31 -14.97 46.16 0.28
C ILE A 31 -15.03 45.05 1.33
N ILE A 32 -16.14 44.92 2.06
CA ILE A 32 -16.36 43.85 3.03
C ILE A 32 -16.43 42.52 2.29
N GLU A 33 -17.12 42.46 1.14
CA GLU A 33 -17.20 41.28 0.28
C GLU A 33 -15.80 40.90 -0.24
N ALA A 34 -15.04 41.85 -0.79
CA ALA A 34 -13.66 41.61 -1.24
C ALA A 34 -12.72 41.17 -0.10
N ASN A 35 -12.82 41.77 1.09
CA ASN A 35 -12.02 41.38 2.25
C ASN A 35 -12.44 40.01 2.82
N SER A 36 -13.73 39.68 2.79
CA SER A 36 -14.25 38.37 3.22
C SER A 36 -13.87 37.26 2.24
N ALA A 37 -13.84 37.56 0.93
CA ALA A 37 -13.29 36.69 -0.09
C ALA A 37 -11.77 36.51 0.10
N GLY A 38 -11.05 37.56 0.49
CA GLY A 38 -9.63 37.49 0.86
C GLY A 38 -9.34 36.46 1.95
N ALA A 39 -10.10 36.50 3.06
CA ALA A 39 -9.92 35.54 4.16
C ALA A 39 -10.28 34.09 3.78
N ALA A 40 -11.28 33.88 2.91
CA ALA A 40 -11.60 32.55 2.37
C ALA A 40 -10.52 32.05 1.38
N ASN A 41 -9.93 32.97 0.62
CA ASN A 41 -8.85 32.66 -0.32
C ASN A 41 -7.52 32.37 0.39
N ASP A 42 -7.29 32.84 1.62
CA ASP A 42 -6.04 32.57 2.36
C ASP A 42 -5.75 31.06 2.48
N ARG A 43 -6.78 30.24 2.74
CA ARG A 43 -6.65 28.78 2.82
C ARG A 43 -6.34 28.15 1.46
N LEU A 44 -6.92 28.67 0.38
CA LEU A 44 -6.71 28.19 -0.98
C LEU A 44 -5.33 28.63 -1.52
N ASN A 45 -4.93 29.86 -1.23
CA ASN A 45 -3.64 30.44 -1.57
C ASN A 45 -2.47 29.77 -0.84
N ALA A 46 -2.72 29.17 0.33
CA ALA A 46 -1.73 28.39 1.05
C ALA A 46 -1.26 27.15 0.27
N VAL A 47 -2.10 26.60 -0.62
CA VAL A 47 -1.78 25.42 -1.44
C VAL A 47 -1.58 25.73 -2.91
N LEU A 48 -2.14 26.83 -3.41
CA LEU A 48 -1.93 27.35 -4.76
C LEU A 48 -1.43 28.80 -4.68
N SER A 49 -0.12 28.95 -4.50
CA SER A 49 0.50 30.28 -4.35
C SER A 49 0.25 31.18 -5.56
N GLY A 50 -0.06 32.45 -5.32
CA GLY A 50 -0.32 33.43 -6.38
C GLY A 50 -1.77 33.49 -6.88
N GLY A 51 -2.66 32.63 -6.37
CA GLY A 51 -4.09 32.70 -6.63
C GLY A 51 -4.71 34.04 -6.26
N LYS A 52 -5.66 34.51 -7.07
CA LYS A 52 -6.32 35.81 -6.85
C LYS A 52 -7.81 35.66 -6.61
N ALA A 53 -8.48 34.86 -7.43
CA ALA A 53 -9.90 34.59 -7.33
C ALA A 53 -10.20 33.18 -7.80
N TYR A 54 -11.22 32.59 -7.19
CA TYR A 54 -11.60 31.20 -7.35
C TYR A 54 -13.09 31.08 -7.68
N GLU A 55 -13.40 30.18 -8.61
CA GLU A 55 -14.76 29.81 -9.01
C GLU A 55 -15.04 28.38 -8.53
N ASP A 56 -16.11 28.16 -7.77
CA ASP A 56 -16.56 26.83 -7.42
C ASP A 56 -17.19 26.16 -8.64
N ILE A 57 -16.52 25.13 -9.17
CA ILE A 57 -16.97 24.38 -10.34
C ILE A 57 -17.57 23.03 -9.97
N THR A 58 -17.70 22.70 -8.68
CA THR A 58 -18.08 21.37 -8.19
C THR A 58 -19.35 20.84 -8.85
N ALA A 59 -20.38 21.68 -8.96
CA ALA A 59 -21.68 21.30 -9.54
C ALA A 59 -21.65 21.05 -11.06
N THR A 60 -20.55 21.41 -11.74
CA THR A 60 -20.37 21.20 -13.18
C THR A 60 -19.63 19.91 -13.52
N LEU A 61 -19.06 19.23 -12.51
CA LEU A 61 -18.26 18.04 -12.68
C LEU A 61 -19.13 16.78 -12.64
N SER A 62 -18.76 15.78 -13.44
CA SER A 62 -19.32 14.43 -13.32
C SER A 62 -18.43 13.55 -12.45
N ASP A 63 -19.01 12.43 -11.99
CA ASP A 63 -18.29 11.32 -11.34
C ASP A 63 -17.49 11.71 -10.09
N LEU A 64 -18.05 12.65 -9.30
CA LEU A 64 -17.42 13.15 -8.07
C LEU A 64 -17.35 12.03 -7.00
N PRO A 65 -16.15 11.58 -6.58
CA PRO A 65 -15.98 10.65 -5.47
C PRO A 65 -16.51 11.26 -4.17
N ALA A 66 -16.98 10.42 -3.25
CA ALA A 66 -17.52 10.87 -1.96
C ALA A 66 -16.49 11.62 -1.09
N SER A 67 -15.20 11.41 -1.34
CA SER A 67 -14.11 12.12 -0.69
C SER A 67 -13.95 13.56 -1.20
N VAL A 68 -14.37 13.89 -2.41
CA VAL A 68 -14.19 15.23 -2.97
C VAL A 68 -15.37 16.11 -2.58
N VAL A 69 -15.12 17.09 -1.73
CA VAL A 69 -16.14 17.99 -1.16
C VAL A 69 -16.35 19.21 -2.05
N LYS A 70 -15.26 19.78 -2.56
CA LYS A 70 -15.31 21.01 -3.36
C LYS A 70 -14.15 21.11 -4.34
N VAL A 71 -14.41 21.62 -5.54
CA VAL A 71 -13.39 21.91 -6.55
C VAL A 71 -13.49 23.38 -6.95
N ASN A 72 -12.44 24.13 -6.64
CA ASN A 72 -12.32 25.56 -6.95
C ASN A 72 -11.34 25.76 -8.11
N LYS A 73 -11.77 26.38 -9.20
CA LYS A 73 -10.92 26.77 -10.33
C LYS A 73 -10.35 28.17 -10.11
N GLU A 74 -9.05 28.34 -10.27
CA GLU A 74 -8.43 29.67 -10.22
C GLU A 74 -8.66 30.42 -11.55
N THR A 75 -9.07 31.69 -11.45
CA THR A 75 -9.57 32.48 -12.60
C THR A 75 -8.50 33.00 -13.56
N SER A 76 -7.25 33.10 -13.14
CA SER A 76 -6.11 33.52 -13.98
C SER A 76 -5.43 32.35 -14.69
N GLY A 77 -5.92 31.13 -14.49
CA GLY A 77 -5.39 29.92 -15.12
C GLY A 77 -4.20 29.32 -14.37
N LEU A 78 -4.02 29.64 -13.08
CA LEU A 78 -2.95 29.05 -12.27
C LEU A 78 -3.20 27.58 -11.92
N GLY A 79 -4.45 27.13 -11.92
CA GLY A 79 -4.82 25.75 -11.65
C GLY A 79 -6.11 25.62 -10.86
N TYR A 80 -6.16 24.61 -9.99
CA TYR A 80 -7.35 24.21 -9.23
C TYR A 80 -6.99 23.98 -7.76
N VAL A 81 -7.97 24.15 -6.87
CA VAL A 81 -7.85 23.80 -5.45
C VAL A 81 -9.02 22.91 -5.06
N ILE A 82 -8.71 21.70 -4.60
CA ILE A 82 -9.67 20.68 -4.23
C ILE A 82 -9.72 20.59 -2.70
N GLU A 83 -10.91 20.64 -2.14
CA GLU A 83 -11.16 20.29 -0.75
C GLU A 83 -11.70 18.86 -0.73
N ALA A 84 -10.95 17.96 -0.11
CA ALA A 84 -11.26 16.56 0.02
C ALA A 84 -11.34 16.14 1.49
N THR A 85 -12.00 15.02 1.76
CA THR A 85 -12.16 14.43 3.08
C THR A 85 -11.85 12.94 3.03
N ALA A 86 -11.10 12.43 4.00
CA ALA A 86 -10.81 11.01 4.13
C ALA A 86 -11.47 10.43 5.38
N THR A 87 -12.32 9.40 5.20
CA THR A 87 -13.19 8.83 6.25
C THR A 87 -12.73 7.46 6.78
N THR A 88 -11.78 6.80 6.12
CA THR A 88 -11.30 5.43 6.42
C THR A 88 -10.03 5.40 7.28
N GLN A 89 -9.95 6.26 8.29
CA GLN A 89 -8.84 6.31 9.25
C GLN A 89 -9.06 5.33 10.43
N PHE A 90 -7.98 4.98 11.14
CA PHE A 90 -7.96 3.94 12.17
C PHE A 90 -9.00 4.15 13.29
N THR A 91 -9.28 5.41 13.66
CA THR A 91 -10.15 5.75 14.81
C THR A 91 -11.57 6.20 14.45
N GLY A 92 -11.90 6.38 13.16
CA GLY A 92 -13.26 6.64 12.65
C GLY A 92 -14.02 7.87 13.19
N ALA A 93 -13.44 8.69 14.07
CA ALA A 93 -14.19 9.68 14.84
C ALA A 93 -14.40 11.04 14.13
N THR A 94 -13.38 11.57 13.43
CA THR A 94 -13.47 12.86 12.71
C THR A 94 -12.73 12.80 11.37
N PRO A 95 -13.40 12.94 10.22
CA PRO A 95 -12.75 12.88 8.90
C PRO A 95 -11.52 13.78 8.78
N MET A 96 -10.53 13.37 7.97
CA MET A 96 -9.36 14.19 7.68
C MET A 96 -9.70 15.18 6.56
N ASP A 97 -9.67 16.48 6.86
CA ASP A 97 -9.92 17.52 5.86
C ASP A 97 -8.61 17.92 5.17
N ILE A 98 -8.56 17.70 3.86
CA ILE A 98 -7.39 17.87 3.03
C ILE A 98 -7.70 18.94 1.98
N VAL A 99 -6.84 19.95 1.86
CA VAL A 99 -6.90 20.94 0.77
C VAL A 99 -5.70 20.71 -0.14
N ILE A 100 -5.94 20.52 -1.43
CA ILE A 100 -4.92 20.15 -2.41
C ILE A 100 -4.91 21.20 -3.50
N GLY A 101 -3.77 21.85 -3.71
CA GLY A 101 -3.52 22.73 -4.85
C GLY A 101 -2.92 21.95 -5.99
N ILE A 102 -3.47 22.12 -7.20
CA ILE A 102 -2.98 21.53 -8.44
C ILE A 102 -2.73 22.66 -9.41
N ASP A 103 -1.52 22.77 -9.94
CA ASP A 103 -1.17 23.81 -10.90
C ASP A 103 -1.72 23.51 -12.31
N ALA A 104 -1.56 24.46 -13.22
CA ALA A 104 -2.00 24.33 -14.61
C ALA A 104 -1.32 23.20 -15.40
N ALA A 105 -0.16 22.70 -14.94
CA ALA A 105 0.52 21.56 -15.54
C ALA A 105 -0.01 20.22 -14.99
N GLY A 106 -0.95 20.25 -14.05
CA GLY A 106 -1.46 19.05 -13.39
C GLY A 106 -0.54 18.53 -12.29
N MET A 107 0.35 19.37 -11.76
CA MET A 107 1.25 19.02 -10.66
C MET A 107 0.68 19.51 -9.34
N ILE A 108 0.86 18.74 -8.26
CA ILE A 108 0.47 19.15 -6.92
C ILE A 108 1.37 20.29 -6.46
N SER A 109 0.80 21.48 -6.27
CA SER A 109 1.53 22.69 -5.86
C SER A 109 1.62 22.86 -4.34
N GLY A 110 0.74 22.19 -3.59
CA GLY A 110 0.70 22.25 -2.14
C GLY A 110 -0.41 21.39 -1.56
N ILE A 111 -0.23 20.94 -0.32
CA ILE A 111 -1.28 20.24 0.44
C ILE A 111 -1.35 20.81 1.86
N ASN A 112 -2.56 21.07 2.33
CA ASN A 112 -2.82 21.53 3.69
C ASN A 112 -3.80 20.57 4.37
N LEU A 113 -3.39 20.02 5.51
CA LEU A 113 -4.22 19.17 6.36
C LEU A 113 -4.89 20.05 7.43
N ALA A 114 -6.16 20.40 7.21
CA ALA A 114 -6.84 21.47 7.95
C ALA A 114 -7.46 21.02 9.27
N ALA A 115 -7.95 19.78 9.36
CA ALA A 115 -8.56 19.23 10.57
C ALA A 115 -8.35 17.72 10.64
N HIS A 116 -7.97 17.23 11.82
CA HIS A 116 -7.84 15.80 12.09
C HIS A 116 -7.83 15.50 13.61
N SER A 117 -8.28 14.31 14.02
CA SER A 117 -8.45 13.96 15.44
C SER A 117 -7.39 13.00 16.00
N GLU A 118 -6.52 12.39 15.18
CA GLU A 118 -5.53 11.44 15.71
C GLU A 118 -4.27 12.16 16.23
N SER A 119 -3.80 11.72 17.40
CA SER A 119 -2.62 12.28 18.08
C SER A 119 -1.29 12.05 17.34
N LYS A 120 -1.30 11.18 16.31
CA LYS A 120 -0.20 10.85 15.41
C LYS A 120 -0.79 10.36 14.09
N ILE A 121 -0.97 11.24 13.12
CA ILE A 121 -1.61 10.84 11.85
C ILE A 121 -0.59 10.38 10.82
N PHE A 122 0.49 11.13 10.67
CA PHE A 122 1.74 10.81 9.99
C PHE A 122 2.63 12.05 10.25
N GLY A 123 3.94 11.97 10.07
CA GLY A 123 4.80 13.14 10.32
C GLY A 123 4.36 14.39 9.54
N ALA A 124 4.62 15.59 10.06
CA ALA A 124 4.26 16.85 9.37
C ALA A 124 4.86 16.97 7.96
N ASP A 125 5.95 16.23 7.70
CA ASP A 125 6.64 16.21 6.40
C ASP A 125 5.97 15.29 5.37
N TYR A 126 5.04 14.40 5.76
CA TYR A 126 4.44 13.42 4.86
C TYR A 126 3.62 14.06 3.71
N PRO A 127 2.71 15.03 3.94
CA PRO A 127 2.01 15.73 2.86
C PRO A 127 2.96 16.40 1.86
N SER A 128 4.13 16.86 2.31
CA SER A 128 5.13 17.52 1.44
C SER A 128 5.74 16.57 0.40
N THR A 129 5.67 15.24 0.61
CA THR A 129 6.16 14.24 -0.36
C THR A 129 5.36 14.23 -1.67
N TYR A 130 4.14 14.75 -1.65
CA TYR A 130 3.26 14.85 -2.80
C TYR A 130 3.51 16.11 -3.65
N ILE A 131 4.20 17.12 -3.10
CA ILE A 131 4.43 18.39 -3.81
C ILE A 131 5.34 18.14 -5.02
N GLY A 132 4.96 18.70 -6.17
CA GLY A 132 5.63 18.52 -7.46
C GLY A 132 5.35 17.18 -8.14
N LYS A 133 4.42 16.37 -7.62
CA LYS A 133 3.99 15.11 -8.23
C LYS A 133 2.75 15.34 -9.10
N ASP A 134 2.65 14.57 -10.17
CA ASP A 134 1.43 14.45 -10.98
C ASP A 134 0.55 13.31 -10.45
N SER A 135 -0.49 12.93 -11.20
CA SER A 135 -1.39 11.85 -10.81
C SER A 135 -0.75 10.45 -10.85
N ALA A 136 0.47 10.29 -11.38
CA ALA A 136 1.18 9.01 -11.28
C ALA A 136 1.78 8.81 -9.89
N LEU A 137 1.94 9.88 -9.10
CA LEU A 137 2.44 9.85 -7.71
C LEU A 137 3.76 9.07 -7.54
N ALA A 138 4.65 9.17 -8.53
CA ALA A 138 5.92 8.46 -8.54
C ALA A 138 6.76 8.76 -7.29
N GLY A 139 7.14 7.70 -6.56
CA GLY A 139 7.94 7.78 -5.34
C GLY A 139 7.16 8.21 -4.08
N VAL A 140 5.83 8.26 -4.11
CA VAL A 140 5.00 8.51 -2.93
C VAL A 140 4.63 7.19 -2.25
N GLU A 141 5.24 6.94 -1.10
CA GLU A 141 5.02 5.75 -0.28
C GLU A 141 4.00 5.97 0.86
N LEU A 142 3.62 4.89 1.54
CA LEU A 142 2.82 4.97 2.76
C LEU A 142 3.71 5.33 3.95
N PHE A 143 3.17 6.06 4.93
CA PHE A 143 3.93 6.44 6.12
C PHE A 143 4.06 5.24 7.07
N ALA A 144 5.30 4.83 7.36
CA ALA A 144 5.60 3.72 8.27
C ALA A 144 5.02 3.98 9.67
N GLY A 145 4.29 3.00 10.21
CA GLY A 145 3.64 3.11 11.53
C GLY A 145 2.29 3.82 11.53
N SER A 146 1.79 4.30 10.38
CA SER A 146 0.44 4.87 10.23
C SER A 146 -0.18 4.50 8.88
N THR A 147 -0.13 3.20 8.54
CA THR A 147 -0.50 2.68 7.22
C THR A 147 -1.97 2.95 6.86
N PHE A 148 -2.91 2.82 7.81
CA PHE A 148 -4.33 3.08 7.55
C PHE A 148 -4.56 4.55 7.18
N SER A 149 -4.06 5.47 8.00
CA SER A 149 -4.26 6.91 7.81
C SER A 149 -3.52 7.43 6.57
N SER A 150 -2.28 7.00 6.33
CA SER A 150 -1.54 7.37 5.11
C SER A 150 -2.14 6.78 3.83
N LYS A 151 -2.74 5.59 3.89
CA LYS A 151 -3.49 5.02 2.75
C LYS A 151 -4.75 5.81 2.45
N ALA A 152 -5.51 6.20 3.47
CA ALA A 152 -6.70 7.02 3.31
C ALA A 152 -6.36 8.42 2.74
N PHE A 153 -5.26 9.02 3.21
CA PHE A 153 -4.75 10.29 2.67
C PHE A 153 -4.34 10.16 1.21
N LYS A 154 -3.55 9.12 0.87
CA LYS A 154 -3.13 8.86 -0.52
C LYS A 154 -4.34 8.67 -1.45
N ALA A 155 -5.31 7.87 -1.03
CA ALA A 155 -6.54 7.63 -1.79
C ALA A 155 -7.33 8.93 -2.04
N ALA A 156 -7.45 9.81 -1.04
CA ALA A 156 -8.13 11.09 -1.21
C ALA A 156 -7.40 12.01 -2.22
N VAL A 157 -6.07 11.98 -2.25
CA VAL A 157 -5.27 12.71 -3.26
C VAL A 157 -5.47 12.13 -4.65
N GLU A 158 -5.44 10.79 -4.78
CA GLU A 158 -5.70 10.09 -6.06
C GLU A 158 -7.09 10.40 -6.61
N GLU A 159 -8.11 10.38 -5.74
CA GLU A 159 -9.49 10.72 -6.10
C GLU A 159 -9.63 12.20 -6.52
N ALA A 160 -8.97 13.13 -5.82
CA ALA A 160 -8.95 14.54 -6.19
C ALA A 160 -8.35 14.77 -7.59
N MET A 161 -7.23 14.10 -7.91
CA MET A 161 -6.61 14.17 -9.25
C MET A 161 -7.50 13.50 -10.31
N SER A 162 -8.09 12.35 -9.99
CA SER A 162 -8.97 11.58 -10.88
C SER A 162 -10.19 12.39 -11.33
N VAL A 163 -10.78 13.21 -10.45
CA VAL A 163 -11.88 14.13 -10.80
C VAL A 163 -11.46 15.12 -11.88
N LEU A 164 -10.29 15.75 -11.74
CA LEU A 164 -9.82 16.69 -12.76
C LEU A 164 -9.52 15.99 -14.09
N ILE A 165 -8.95 14.79 -14.06
CA ILE A 165 -8.60 14.02 -15.25
C ILE A 165 -9.86 13.56 -16.00
N SER A 166 -10.81 12.93 -15.30
CA SER A 166 -12.07 12.44 -15.89
C SER A 166 -12.91 13.55 -16.51
N ASN A 167 -12.82 14.76 -15.96
CA ASN A 167 -13.48 15.96 -16.48
C ASN A 167 -12.62 16.74 -17.49
N ASN A 168 -11.48 16.19 -17.95
CA ASN A 168 -10.57 16.78 -18.94
C ASN A 168 -10.00 18.16 -18.55
N LEU A 169 -9.84 18.41 -17.25
CA LEU A 169 -9.32 19.66 -16.70
C LEU A 169 -7.79 19.69 -16.57
N ILE A 170 -7.18 18.51 -16.42
CA ILE A 170 -5.72 18.29 -16.44
C ILE A 170 -5.41 17.01 -17.22
N ALA A 171 -4.16 16.86 -17.66
CA ALA A 171 -3.67 15.61 -18.23
C ALA A 171 -3.36 14.58 -17.13
N ALA A 172 -3.52 13.29 -17.43
CA ALA A 172 -3.06 12.23 -16.55
C ALA A 172 -1.53 12.13 -16.58
N GLY A 173 -0.92 11.96 -15.41
CA GLY A 173 0.47 11.59 -15.26
C GLY A 173 0.76 10.23 -15.89
N VAL A 174 1.94 10.10 -16.49
CA VAL A 174 2.38 8.85 -17.14
C VAL A 174 3.36 8.15 -16.21
N LYS A 175 3.01 6.93 -15.77
CA LYS A 175 3.93 6.10 -14.97
C LYS A 175 5.17 5.77 -15.79
N SER A 176 6.34 5.82 -15.15
CA SER A 176 7.55 5.30 -15.77
C SER A 176 7.50 3.77 -15.86
N ASP A 177 8.25 3.18 -16.79
CA ASP A 177 8.39 1.72 -16.91
C ASP A 177 8.76 1.08 -15.58
N ALA A 178 9.73 1.66 -14.87
CA ALA A 178 10.14 1.19 -13.54
C ALA A 178 8.97 1.20 -12.54
N GLN A 179 8.12 2.25 -12.55
CA GLN A 179 6.96 2.30 -11.66
C GLN A 179 5.94 1.21 -12.00
N VAL A 180 5.64 1.01 -13.28
CA VAL A 180 4.71 -0.04 -13.73
C VAL A 180 5.21 -1.42 -13.27
N LEU A 181 6.51 -1.66 -13.43
CA LEU A 181 7.17 -2.89 -13.04
C LEU A 181 7.20 -3.10 -11.51
N GLU A 182 7.46 -2.06 -10.72
CA GLU A 182 7.42 -2.15 -9.25
C GLU A 182 6.02 -2.47 -8.74
N GLU A 183 4.98 -1.88 -9.33
CA GLU A 183 3.58 -2.17 -9.00
C GLU A 183 3.15 -3.60 -9.36
N MET A 184 3.88 -4.27 -10.26
CA MET A 184 3.63 -5.66 -10.63
C MET A 184 4.19 -6.67 -9.61
N ILE A 185 5.16 -6.28 -8.77
CA ILE A 185 5.82 -7.19 -7.82
C ILE A 185 4.84 -7.99 -6.95
N PRO A 186 3.81 -7.40 -6.32
CA PRO A 186 2.86 -8.17 -5.50
C PRO A 186 2.06 -9.21 -6.27
N THR A 187 1.94 -9.05 -7.60
CA THR A 187 1.22 -10.00 -8.47
C THR A 187 2.11 -11.17 -8.85
N VAL A 188 3.37 -10.91 -9.24
CA VAL A 188 4.30 -11.95 -9.72
C VAL A 188 5.12 -12.60 -8.60
N ALA A 189 5.22 -11.95 -7.44
CA ALA A 189 5.92 -12.41 -6.26
C ALA A 189 5.10 -12.11 -4.98
N PRO A 190 3.92 -12.73 -4.82
CA PRO A 190 3.00 -12.45 -3.71
C PRO A 190 3.59 -12.68 -2.32
N GLY A 191 4.63 -13.53 -2.18
CA GLY A 191 5.31 -13.74 -0.91
C GLY A 191 6.15 -12.54 -0.42
N TYR A 192 6.35 -11.51 -1.24
CA TYR A 192 7.23 -10.38 -0.95
C TYR A 192 6.46 -9.28 -0.20
N THR A 193 6.08 -9.59 1.02
CA THR A 193 5.13 -8.80 1.83
C THR A 193 5.64 -7.41 2.24
N LYS A 194 6.96 -7.23 2.38
CA LYS A 194 7.59 -5.94 2.65
C LYS A 194 8.97 -5.89 2.00
N LEU A 195 9.24 -4.84 1.24
CA LEU A 195 10.47 -4.68 0.48
C LEU A 195 11.32 -3.55 1.06
N ALA A 196 12.63 -3.78 1.10
CA ALA A 196 13.62 -2.77 1.45
C ALA A 196 14.65 -2.66 0.33
N GLU A 197 15.13 -1.45 0.05
CA GLU A 197 16.20 -1.27 -0.94
C GLU A 197 17.47 -2.01 -0.50
N ALA A 198 18.10 -2.67 -1.47
CA ALA A 198 19.37 -3.36 -1.32
C ALA A 198 20.43 -2.69 -2.18
N THR A 199 21.70 -2.96 -1.86
CA THR A 199 22.82 -2.52 -2.68
C THR A 199 22.70 -3.10 -4.09
N VAL A 200 23.08 -2.31 -5.09
CA VAL A 200 23.03 -2.70 -6.51
C VAL A 200 24.44 -2.85 -7.09
N SER A 201 24.54 -3.60 -8.18
CA SER A 201 25.75 -3.72 -8.99
C SER A 201 25.39 -4.05 -10.44
N GLY A 202 26.24 -3.70 -11.41
CA GLY A 202 26.04 -4.07 -12.81
C GLY A 202 24.87 -3.32 -13.48
N ASN A 203 24.01 -4.05 -14.20
CA ASN A 203 22.84 -3.51 -14.91
C ASN A 203 21.58 -3.39 -14.01
N ILE A 204 21.73 -3.63 -12.71
CA ILE A 204 20.66 -3.48 -11.72
C ILE A 204 20.52 -2.00 -11.38
N GLN A 205 19.41 -1.40 -11.81
CA GLN A 205 19.09 0.00 -11.52
C GLN A 205 18.50 0.15 -10.12
N LYS A 206 17.74 -0.84 -9.67
CA LYS A 206 17.17 -0.90 -8.33
C LYS A 206 17.08 -2.35 -7.86
N ALA A 207 17.45 -2.60 -6.62
CA ALA A 207 17.27 -3.89 -5.96
C ALA A 207 16.37 -3.72 -4.74
N LEU A 208 15.36 -4.58 -4.62
CA LEU A 208 14.41 -4.62 -3.52
C LEU A 208 14.47 -6.00 -2.89
N LYS A 209 14.85 -6.08 -1.63
CA LYS A 209 14.89 -7.33 -0.85
C LYS A 209 13.61 -7.48 -0.03
N ALA A 210 12.98 -8.65 -0.08
CA ALA A 210 11.89 -8.97 0.82
C ALA A 210 12.40 -9.13 2.26
N GLU A 211 11.82 -8.41 3.22
CA GLU A 211 12.26 -8.40 4.62
C GLU A 211 12.07 -9.75 5.33
N ASN A 212 11.13 -10.56 4.84
CA ASN A 212 10.94 -11.95 5.27
C ASN A 212 11.92 -12.93 4.61
N ASP A 213 12.88 -12.44 3.83
CA ASP A 213 13.90 -13.18 3.10
C ASP A 213 13.35 -14.14 2.03
N THR A 214 12.15 -13.90 1.50
CA THR A 214 11.56 -14.74 0.43
C THR A 214 12.18 -14.54 -0.94
N GLY A 215 12.96 -13.47 -1.12
CA GLY A 215 13.71 -13.23 -2.33
C GLY A 215 14.00 -11.76 -2.59
N PHE A 216 14.30 -11.49 -3.85
CA PHE A 216 14.60 -10.15 -4.37
C PHE A 216 13.78 -9.85 -5.61
N ALA A 217 13.51 -8.55 -5.80
CA ALA A 217 13.00 -7.96 -7.03
C ALA A 217 14.00 -6.92 -7.55
N TYR A 218 14.23 -6.90 -8.85
CA TYR A 218 15.23 -6.05 -9.50
C TYR A 218 14.60 -5.31 -10.67
N ILE A 219 14.80 -4.00 -10.71
CA ILE A 219 14.56 -3.20 -11.91
C ILE A 219 15.87 -3.16 -12.68
N MET A 220 15.86 -3.72 -13.88
CA MET A 220 17.04 -3.90 -14.73
C MET A 220 16.79 -3.34 -16.11
N THR A 221 17.84 -2.97 -16.83
CA THR A 221 17.74 -2.47 -18.19
C THR A 221 18.52 -3.33 -19.18
N SER A 222 17.99 -3.44 -20.40
CA SER A 222 18.68 -4.04 -21.54
C SER A 222 18.39 -3.19 -22.77
N GLY A 223 19.41 -2.46 -23.24
CA GLY A 223 19.21 -1.39 -24.22
C GLY A 223 18.38 -0.24 -23.63
N GLU A 224 17.32 0.14 -24.33
CA GLU A 224 16.37 1.18 -23.88
C GLU A 224 15.19 0.62 -23.07
N ALA A 225 15.03 -0.71 -23.00
CA ALA A 225 13.91 -1.35 -22.33
C ALA A 225 14.23 -1.63 -20.85
N THR A 226 13.20 -1.54 -20.02
CA THR A 226 13.25 -1.84 -18.58
C THR A 226 12.50 -3.14 -18.27
N TYR A 227 13.02 -3.94 -17.35
CA TYR A 227 12.49 -5.23 -16.96
C TYR A 227 12.45 -5.40 -15.44
N LEU A 228 11.51 -6.21 -14.97
CA LEU A 228 11.46 -6.71 -13.60
C LEU A 228 12.03 -8.12 -13.56
N ALA A 229 13.13 -8.34 -12.85
CA ALA A 229 13.58 -9.69 -12.50
C ALA A 229 13.23 -9.99 -11.03
N VAL A 230 12.51 -11.08 -10.77
CA VAL A 230 12.25 -11.58 -9.40
C VAL A 230 13.00 -12.87 -9.19
N VAL A 231 13.72 -12.98 -8.08
CA VAL A 231 14.48 -14.19 -7.70
C VAL A 231 14.01 -14.67 -6.33
N ASN A 232 13.45 -15.88 -6.26
CA ASN A 232 13.01 -16.44 -4.98
C ASN A 232 14.20 -16.96 -4.15
N ALA A 233 13.93 -17.27 -2.89
CA ALA A 233 14.93 -17.76 -1.94
C ALA A 233 15.61 -19.09 -2.35
N THR A 234 15.00 -19.87 -3.24
CA THR A 234 15.57 -21.12 -3.76
C THR A 234 16.50 -20.91 -4.96
N GLY A 235 16.57 -19.70 -5.51
CA GLY A 235 17.47 -19.32 -6.61
C GLY A 235 16.83 -19.32 -8.00
N VAL A 236 15.51 -19.55 -8.10
CA VAL A 236 14.78 -19.47 -9.37
C VAL A 236 14.46 -18.01 -9.68
N CYS A 237 14.60 -17.64 -10.96
CA CYS A 237 14.40 -16.27 -11.45
C CYS A 237 13.36 -16.24 -12.55
N LYS A 238 12.51 -15.21 -12.54
CA LYS A 238 11.60 -14.85 -13.61
C LYS A 238 11.81 -13.39 -14.01
N VAL A 239 11.80 -13.11 -15.30
CA VAL A 239 11.97 -11.76 -15.86
C VAL A 239 10.69 -11.37 -16.59
N TYR A 240 10.18 -10.17 -16.30
CA TYR A 240 8.96 -9.63 -16.88
C TYR A 240 9.23 -8.29 -17.58
N ASN A 241 8.55 -8.04 -18.69
CA ASN A 241 8.51 -6.74 -19.35
C ASN A 241 7.39 -5.85 -18.78
N VAL A 242 7.29 -4.62 -19.27
CA VAL A 242 6.30 -3.62 -18.80
C VAL A 242 4.85 -4.03 -19.10
N GLU A 243 4.63 -4.90 -20.08
CA GLU A 243 3.33 -5.50 -20.39
C GLU A 243 2.98 -6.69 -19.47
N GLY A 244 3.89 -7.10 -18.59
CA GLY A 244 3.71 -8.22 -17.66
C GLY A 244 3.89 -9.61 -18.26
N ALA A 245 4.49 -9.72 -19.45
CA ALA A 245 4.84 -11.01 -20.04
C ALA A 245 6.12 -11.57 -19.41
N ASP A 246 6.11 -12.87 -19.07
CA ASP A 246 7.32 -13.63 -18.71
C ASP A 246 8.22 -13.77 -19.95
N VAL A 247 9.35 -13.06 -19.93
CA VAL A 247 10.37 -13.01 -20.97
C VAL A 247 11.70 -13.58 -20.48
N THR A 248 11.66 -14.48 -19.49
CA THR A 248 12.85 -15.06 -18.85
C THR A 248 13.77 -15.74 -19.86
N ALA A 249 13.20 -16.43 -20.86
CA ALA A 249 13.98 -17.16 -21.85
C ALA A 249 14.71 -16.20 -22.81
N GLU A 250 14.05 -15.10 -23.20
CA GLU A 250 14.58 -14.06 -24.07
C GLU A 250 15.62 -13.19 -23.36
N GLN A 251 15.47 -13.01 -22.05
CA GLN A 251 16.34 -12.19 -21.20
C GLN A 251 17.20 -13.03 -20.24
N ALA A 252 17.71 -14.16 -20.71
CA ALA A 252 18.53 -15.08 -19.92
C ALA A 252 19.74 -14.40 -19.25
N ALA A 253 20.38 -13.42 -19.91
CA ALA A 253 21.50 -12.68 -19.34
C ALA A 253 21.10 -11.83 -18.13
N LEU A 254 19.92 -11.18 -18.16
CA LEU A 254 19.39 -10.45 -17.00
C LEU A 254 19.02 -11.42 -15.88
N ALA A 255 18.44 -12.57 -16.22
CA ALA A 255 18.11 -13.60 -15.25
C ALA A 255 19.36 -14.13 -14.54
N ASP A 256 20.44 -14.41 -15.26
CA ASP A 256 21.71 -14.88 -14.71
C ASP A 256 22.37 -13.84 -13.79
N GLU A 257 22.36 -12.57 -14.20
CA GLU A 257 22.87 -11.47 -13.38
C GLU A 257 22.06 -11.28 -12.08
N ALA A 258 20.72 -11.31 -12.18
CA ALA A 258 19.83 -11.24 -11.03
C ALA A 258 20.06 -12.43 -10.06
N LYS A 259 20.19 -13.65 -10.60
CA LYS A 259 20.50 -14.85 -9.81
C LYS A 259 21.85 -14.74 -9.11
N ALA A 260 22.87 -14.24 -9.79
CA ALA A 260 24.20 -14.07 -9.21
C ALA A 260 24.17 -13.05 -8.05
N HIS A 261 23.49 -11.92 -8.24
CA HIS A 261 23.33 -10.93 -7.19
C HIS A 261 22.52 -11.47 -6.00
N ALA A 262 21.38 -12.13 -6.26
CA ALA A 262 20.57 -12.74 -5.22
C ALA A 262 21.38 -13.79 -4.43
N SER A 263 22.07 -14.70 -5.11
CA SER A 263 22.85 -15.77 -4.47
C SER A 263 23.95 -15.25 -3.54
N ALA A 264 24.53 -14.08 -3.84
CA ALA A 264 25.55 -13.46 -3.01
C ALA A 264 24.98 -12.77 -1.74
N ASN A 265 23.69 -12.43 -1.74
CA ASN A 265 23.05 -11.59 -0.71
C ASN A 265 21.88 -12.27 0.01
N GLN A 266 21.42 -13.42 -0.48
CA GLN A 266 20.30 -14.18 0.06
C GLN A 266 20.73 -14.98 1.30
N VAL A 267 19.88 -14.98 2.32
CA VAL A 267 20.05 -15.88 3.46
C VAL A 267 19.55 -17.26 3.06
N SER A 268 20.41 -18.28 3.23
CA SER A 268 20.01 -19.67 2.98
C SER A 268 19.30 -20.26 4.20
N TYR A 269 18.14 -20.87 3.94
CA TYR A 269 17.34 -21.58 4.95
C TYR A 269 17.40 -23.11 4.80
N ALA A 270 18.25 -23.62 3.89
CA ALA A 270 18.38 -25.03 3.58
C ALA A 270 18.78 -25.87 4.79
N ASP A 271 19.85 -25.48 5.48
CA ASP A 271 20.33 -26.19 6.69
C ASP A 271 19.31 -26.15 7.82
N GLY A 272 18.59 -25.03 7.95
CA GLY A 272 17.51 -24.87 8.93
C GLY A 272 16.34 -25.83 8.67
N LEU A 273 15.92 -26.00 7.42
CA LEU A 273 14.91 -26.97 7.04
C LEU A 273 15.41 -28.40 7.25
N LYS A 274 16.64 -28.72 6.82
CA LYS A 274 17.23 -30.06 7.02
C LYS A 274 17.25 -30.47 8.50
N ALA A 275 17.76 -29.59 9.36
CA ALA A 275 17.76 -29.83 10.80
C ALA A 275 16.35 -29.90 11.41
N LYS A 276 15.34 -29.30 10.76
CA LYS A 276 13.94 -29.45 11.18
C LYS A 276 13.37 -30.80 10.76
N ILE A 277 13.64 -31.26 9.53
CA ILE A 277 13.24 -32.59 9.03
C ILE A 277 13.78 -33.67 9.96
N GLU A 278 15.08 -33.67 10.24
CA GLU A 278 15.75 -34.67 11.09
C GLU A 278 15.16 -34.75 12.51
N ARG A 279 14.64 -33.63 13.04
CA ARG A 279 14.02 -33.57 14.38
C ARG A 279 12.53 -33.90 14.36
N ALA A 280 11.81 -33.51 13.31
CA ALA A 280 10.36 -33.58 13.25
C ALA A 280 9.86 -34.90 12.64
N MET A 281 10.67 -35.53 11.77
CA MET A 281 10.35 -36.73 11.01
C MET A 281 11.35 -37.83 11.35
N GLU A 282 11.05 -38.62 12.37
CA GLU A 282 11.92 -39.68 12.87
C GLU A 282 12.26 -40.69 11.76
N GLY A 283 13.55 -41.00 11.59
CA GLY A 283 14.01 -41.91 10.55
C GLY A 283 14.12 -41.29 9.15
N ALA A 284 14.10 -39.95 9.04
CA ALA A 284 14.28 -39.27 7.76
C ALA A 284 15.66 -39.57 7.11
N THR A 285 15.64 -39.98 5.84
CA THR A 285 16.83 -40.21 5.00
C THR A 285 16.68 -39.55 3.63
N ASP A 286 17.74 -39.57 2.82
CA ASP A 286 17.73 -39.07 1.43
C ASP A 286 17.23 -37.63 1.25
N ILE A 287 17.51 -36.76 2.22
CA ILE A 287 17.08 -35.35 2.20
C ILE A 287 17.77 -34.63 1.04
N THR A 288 16.95 -34.19 0.07
CA THR A 288 17.37 -33.50 -1.14
C THR A 288 16.65 -32.16 -1.21
N MET A 289 17.42 -31.06 -1.24
CA MET A 289 16.87 -29.71 -1.38
C MET A 289 16.30 -29.50 -2.78
N LEU A 290 15.23 -28.72 -2.89
CA LEU A 290 14.48 -28.50 -4.13
C LEU A 290 14.49 -27.01 -4.49
N GLU A 291 14.59 -26.74 -5.79
CA GLU A 291 14.27 -25.45 -6.38
C GLU A 291 12.76 -25.37 -6.62
N LEU A 292 12.17 -24.18 -6.44
CA LEU A 292 10.75 -23.94 -6.60
C LEU A 292 10.50 -22.90 -7.69
N ASP A 293 9.52 -23.12 -8.57
CA ASP A 293 9.07 -22.10 -9.54
C ASP A 293 7.97 -21.19 -8.97
N THR A 294 7.82 -21.17 -7.64
CA THR A 294 6.85 -20.33 -6.92
C THR A 294 7.54 -19.15 -6.25
N PHE A 295 6.89 -17.98 -6.26
CA PHE A 295 7.39 -16.74 -5.64
C PHE A 295 6.52 -16.34 -4.43
N ASN A 296 6.39 -17.28 -3.50
CA ASN A 296 5.51 -17.22 -2.35
C ASN A 296 6.32 -17.16 -1.04
N THR A 297 5.71 -17.42 0.12
CA THR A 297 6.41 -17.32 1.41
C THR A 297 7.43 -18.43 1.68
N VAL A 298 7.55 -19.45 0.81
CA VAL A 298 8.46 -20.59 1.01
C VAL A 298 9.91 -20.17 0.73
N VAL A 299 10.76 -20.30 1.75
CA VAL A 299 12.20 -19.96 1.69
C VAL A 299 13.12 -21.16 1.49
N ALA A 300 12.62 -22.38 1.71
CA ALA A 300 13.33 -23.61 1.41
C ALA A 300 12.34 -24.76 1.24
N ALA A 301 12.65 -25.70 0.34
CA ALA A 301 11.90 -26.93 0.15
C ALA A 301 12.84 -28.13 0.02
N ALA A 302 12.40 -29.31 0.44
CA ALA A 302 13.17 -30.54 0.32
C ALA A 302 12.28 -31.77 0.14
N SER A 303 12.72 -32.75 -0.62
CA SER A 303 12.15 -34.11 -0.60
C SER A 303 13.00 -35.01 0.30
N PHE A 304 12.38 -35.96 0.99
CA PHE A 304 13.07 -36.94 1.85
C PHE A 304 12.24 -38.22 1.98
N LYS A 305 12.84 -39.26 2.57
CA LYS A 305 12.16 -40.53 2.85
C LYS A 305 12.02 -40.78 4.33
N VAL A 306 10.94 -41.45 4.73
CA VAL A 306 10.80 -42.08 6.04
C VAL A 306 10.38 -43.53 5.80
N GLY A 307 11.31 -44.47 6.02
CA GLY A 307 11.16 -45.83 5.51
C GLY A 307 11.12 -45.83 3.96
N ASP A 308 10.08 -46.45 3.38
CA ASP A 308 9.88 -46.48 1.93
C ASP A 308 9.04 -45.31 1.39
N ALA A 309 8.40 -44.53 2.27
CA ALA A 309 7.49 -43.44 1.89
C ALA A 309 8.25 -42.13 1.62
N THR A 310 7.85 -41.41 0.58
CA THR A 310 8.42 -40.11 0.20
C THR A 310 7.61 -38.97 0.80
N TYR A 311 8.30 -37.94 1.29
CA TYR A 311 7.73 -36.72 1.85
C TYR A 311 8.41 -35.49 1.29
N TYR A 312 7.73 -34.36 1.45
CA TYR A 312 8.16 -33.03 1.01
C TYR A 312 8.03 -32.07 2.18
N GLY A 313 9.11 -31.40 2.54
CA GLY A 313 9.15 -30.39 3.59
C GLY A 313 9.25 -29.00 3.00
N PHE A 314 8.44 -28.08 3.50
CA PHE A 314 8.43 -26.67 3.13
C PHE A 314 8.69 -25.82 4.36
N TYR A 315 9.61 -24.87 4.25
CA TYR A 315 9.86 -23.86 5.27
C TYR A 315 9.39 -22.52 4.74
N SER A 316 8.32 -21.99 5.33
CA SER A 316 7.75 -20.68 4.99
C SER A 316 8.08 -19.60 6.02
N ARG A 317 8.16 -18.37 5.52
CA ARG A 317 8.41 -17.15 6.29
C ARG A 317 7.31 -16.10 6.06
N SER A 318 6.10 -16.43 6.49
CA SER A 318 4.95 -15.51 6.52
C SER A 318 5.07 -14.45 7.63
N ILE A 319 4.43 -13.29 7.45
CA ILE A 319 4.40 -12.23 8.47
C ILE A 319 3.12 -12.33 9.31
N GLY A 320 3.28 -12.70 10.58
CA GLY A 320 2.23 -12.60 11.60
C GLY A 320 2.31 -11.26 12.34
N PHE A 321 2.15 -11.27 13.66
CA PHE A 321 2.46 -10.07 14.46
C PHE A 321 3.95 -9.72 14.40
N HIS A 322 4.80 -10.76 14.39
CA HIS A 322 6.20 -10.71 13.99
C HIS A 322 6.45 -11.72 12.86
N GLN A 323 7.69 -11.80 12.38
CA GLN A 323 8.10 -12.85 11.45
C GLN A 323 7.77 -14.24 12.02
N MET A 324 7.03 -15.05 11.27
CA MET A 324 6.76 -16.45 11.60
C MET A 324 7.62 -17.37 10.76
N ASP A 325 8.07 -18.46 11.38
CA ASP A 325 8.80 -19.55 10.74
C ASP A 325 7.94 -20.82 10.83
N VAL A 326 7.28 -21.17 9.73
CA VAL A 326 6.32 -22.28 9.65
C VAL A 326 6.90 -23.39 8.79
N TYR A 327 6.67 -24.63 9.20
CA TYR A 327 7.12 -25.84 8.53
C TYR A 327 5.92 -26.71 8.22
N VAL A 328 5.77 -27.08 6.95
CA VAL A 328 4.70 -27.97 6.49
C VAL A 328 5.35 -29.17 5.83
N PHE A 329 5.00 -30.37 6.31
CA PHE A 329 5.46 -31.63 5.73
C PHE A 329 4.28 -32.31 5.06
N ILE A 330 4.42 -32.59 3.77
CA ILE A 330 3.39 -33.17 2.90
C ILE A 330 3.88 -34.54 2.43
N ASP A 331 3.01 -35.54 2.46
CA ASP A 331 3.33 -36.87 1.95
C ASP A 331 3.27 -36.93 0.41
N GLU A 332 3.59 -38.09 -0.17
CA GLU A 332 3.57 -38.26 -1.62
C GLU A 332 2.19 -38.08 -2.26
N ASN A 333 1.11 -38.24 -1.48
CA ASN A 333 -0.28 -38.13 -1.92
C ASN A 333 -0.83 -36.70 -1.77
N GLY A 334 -0.03 -35.75 -1.27
CA GLY A 334 -0.45 -34.37 -1.08
C GLY A 334 -1.18 -34.11 0.25
N ALA A 335 -1.16 -35.05 1.20
CA ALA A 335 -1.72 -34.84 2.53
C ALA A 335 -0.66 -34.31 3.49
N ILE A 336 -1.04 -33.37 4.36
CA ILE A 336 -0.15 -32.89 5.42
C ILE A 336 0.13 -34.04 6.39
N ALA A 337 1.40 -34.44 6.48
CA ALA A 337 1.88 -35.41 7.45
C ALA A 337 2.16 -34.74 8.80
N LYS A 338 2.61 -33.47 8.78
CA LYS A 338 2.94 -32.72 9.99
C LYS A 338 3.01 -31.22 9.73
N LEU A 339 2.53 -30.43 10.69
CA LEU A 339 2.71 -28.98 10.75
C LEU A 339 3.52 -28.61 11.99
N ASP A 340 4.45 -27.67 11.86
CA ASP A 340 5.17 -27.10 12.99
C ASP A 340 5.50 -25.63 12.76
N ALA A 341 5.83 -24.89 13.81
CA ALA A 341 6.39 -23.56 13.71
C ALA A 341 7.36 -23.31 14.87
N LYS A 342 8.30 -22.37 14.69
CA LYS A 342 9.15 -21.96 15.82
C LYS A 342 8.31 -21.28 16.92
N GLN A 343 7.33 -20.49 16.53
CA GLN A 343 6.42 -19.78 17.42
C GLN A 343 5.13 -19.43 16.66
N PHE A 344 3.97 -19.60 17.30
CA PHE A 344 2.65 -19.23 16.76
C PHE A 344 2.10 -17.95 17.40
N ILE A 345 2.34 -17.79 18.69
CA ILE A 345 1.81 -16.70 19.50
C ILE A 345 2.98 -15.85 19.97
N PHE A 346 2.84 -14.55 19.77
CA PHE A 346 3.82 -13.57 20.19
C PHE A 346 3.22 -12.70 21.29
N ASP A 347 4.09 -12.17 22.15
CA ASP A 347 3.70 -11.16 23.14
C ASP A 347 2.54 -11.62 24.04
N GLU A 348 2.53 -12.91 24.41
CA GLU A 348 1.50 -13.60 25.21
C GLU A 348 1.15 -12.84 26.50
N GLU A 349 2.11 -12.12 27.07
CA GLU A 349 1.95 -11.29 28.27
C GLU A 349 0.94 -10.14 28.10
N TYR A 350 0.73 -9.65 26.88
CA TYR A 350 -0.24 -8.60 26.57
C TYR A 350 -1.63 -9.14 26.21
N PHE A 351 -1.75 -10.45 26.00
CA PHE A 351 -2.97 -11.08 25.52
C PHE A 351 -3.37 -12.24 26.44
N MET A 352 -4.02 -11.91 27.57
CA MET A 352 -4.50 -12.89 28.57
C MET A 352 -5.49 -13.94 28.00
N ALA A 353 -6.00 -13.75 26.77
CA ALA A 353 -6.89 -14.69 26.10
C ALA A 353 -6.19 -15.95 25.53
N PHE A 354 -4.84 -15.98 25.46
CA PHE A 354 -4.11 -17.14 24.94
C PHE A 354 -3.84 -18.24 25.98
N ALA A 355 -4.16 -17.99 27.24
CA ALA A 355 -4.02 -18.97 28.32
C ALA A 355 -5.01 -20.14 28.13
N GLY A 356 -4.69 -21.10 27.27
CA GLY A 356 -5.51 -22.28 27.02
C GLY A 356 -5.36 -22.95 25.65
N MET A 357 -4.57 -22.40 24.72
CA MET A 357 -4.31 -23.09 23.44
C MET A 357 -3.43 -24.32 23.66
N ASP A 358 -3.96 -25.49 23.30
CA ASP A 358 -3.15 -26.70 23.18
C ASP A 358 -2.42 -26.70 21.84
N ASN A 359 -1.16 -26.27 21.87
CA ASN A 359 -0.30 -26.21 20.70
C ASN A 359 -0.07 -27.57 20.02
N ALA A 360 -0.14 -28.68 20.77
CA ALA A 360 0.02 -30.01 20.18
C ALA A 360 -1.25 -30.39 19.41
N ALA A 361 -2.42 -30.27 20.06
CA ALA A 361 -3.70 -30.56 19.42
C ALA A 361 -3.96 -29.66 18.19
N TYR A 362 -3.58 -28.39 18.27
CA TYR A 362 -3.68 -27.47 17.12
C TYR A 362 -2.88 -27.96 15.91
N LYS A 363 -1.62 -28.39 16.11
CA LYS A 363 -0.77 -28.93 15.04
C LYS A 363 -1.28 -30.25 14.49
N GLU A 364 -1.77 -31.13 15.37
CA GLU A 364 -2.33 -32.43 14.99
C GLU A 364 -3.59 -32.29 14.13
N GLY A 365 -4.36 -31.20 14.31
CA GLY A 365 -5.54 -30.89 13.50
C GLY A 365 -5.26 -30.73 12.00
N PHE A 366 -4.01 -30.50 11.60
CA PHE A 366 -3.63 -30.38 10.19
C PHE A 366 -3.37 -31.74 9.52
N ILE A 367 -3.15 -32.81 10.29
CA ILE A 367 -2.74 -34.09 9.74
C ILE A 367 -3.85 -34.66 8.85
N GLY A 368 -3.50 -35.06 7.63
CA GLY A 368 -4.40 -35.64 6.65
C GLY A 368 -5.15 -34.62 5.77
N ILE A 369 -5.01 -33.32 6.04
CA ILE A 369 -5.56 -32.28 5.15
C ILE A 369 -4.80 -32.28 3.83
N THR A 370 -5.53 -32.31 2.72
CA THR A 370 -5.01 -32.09 1.36
C THR A 370 -5.38 -30.70 0.86
N SER A 371 -4.80 -30.30 -0.28
CA SER A 371 -5.15 -29.06 -0.97
C SER A 371 -6.65 -28.94 -1.28
N ASP A 372 -7.32 -30.04 -1.60
CA ASP A 372 -8.76 -30.07 -1.90
C ASP A 372 -9.64 -29.86 -0.65
N THR A 373 -9.17 -30.33 0.51
CA THR A 373 -9.91 -30.21 1.77
C THR A 373 -9.57 -28.95 2.54
N TRP A 374 -8.50 -28.26 2.15
CA TRP A 374 -8.00 -27.07 2.82
C TRP A 374 -8.94 -25.88 2.61
N THR A 375 -9.50 -25.37 3.70
CA THR A 375 -10.36 -24.17 3.67
C THR A 375 -9.65 -22.95 4.27
N GLY A 376 -8.64 -23.21 5.11
CA GLY A 376 -7.91 -22.21 5.87
C GLY A 376 -8.58 -21.83 7.18
N ASP A 377 -9.77 -22.36 7.48
CA ASP A 377 -10.40 -22.21 8.79
C ASP A 377 -9.64 -23.00 9.87
N GLU A 378 -8.92 -24.04 9.46
CA GLU A 378 -8.07 -24.85 10.34
C GLU A 378 -6.86 -24.06 10.86
N ALA A 379 -6.48 -22.97 10.19
CA ALA A 379 -5.42 -22.05 10.65
C ALA A 379 -5.87 -21.03 11.71
N ILE A 380 -7.15 -21.03 12.10
CA ILE A 380 -7.67 -20.01 13.02
C ILE A 380 -7.11 -20.24 14.44
N ILE A 381 -6.32 -19.29 14.89
CA ILE A 381 -5.88 -19.12 16.27
C ILE A 381 -6.78 -18.07 16.90
N ALA A 382 -7.64 -18.49 17.84
CA ALA A 382 -8.60 -17.60 18.49
C ALA A 382 -7.91 -16.32 19.01
N THR A 383 -8.44 -15.15 18.65
CA THR A 383 -7.93 -13.82 19.00
C THR A 383 -6.57 -13.42 18.41
N ALA A 384 -5.90 -14.28 17.62
CA ALA A 384 -4.66 -13.96 16.89
C ALA A 384 -4.88 -13.92 15.38
N THR A 385 -5.60 -12.93 14.88
CA THR A 385 -5.92 -12.83 13.44
C THR A 385 -4.65 -12.79 12.57
N MET A 386 -3.61 -12.06 12.97
CA MET A 386 -2.37 -11.96 12.18
C MET A 386 -1.62 -13.31 12.13
N SER A 387 -1.47 -14.01 13.26
CA SER A 387 -0.87 -15.34 13.27
C SER A 387 -1.70 -16.36 12.50
N SER A 388 -3.03 -16.27 12.57
CA SER A 388 -3.94 -17.13 11.80
C SER A 388 -3.72 -16.97 10.30
N ASN A 389 -3.65 -15.72 9.83
CA ASN A 389 -3.39 -15.41 8.43
C ASN A 389 -2.02 -15.91 7.98
N ALA A 390 -0.99 -15.77 8.83
CA ALA A 390 0.36 -16.23 8.54
C ALA A 390 0.44 -17.77 8.40
N VAL A 391 -0.22 -18.53 9.28
CA VAL A 391 -0.31 -20.00 9.15
C VAL A 391 -1.12 -20.38 7.91
N LYS A 392 -2.21 -19.66 7.64
CA LYS A 392 -3.06 -19.88 6.46
C LYS A 392 -2.27 -19.69 5.17
N GLU A 393 -1.53 -18.59 5.07
CA GLU A 393 -0.66 -18.25 3.94
C GLU A 393 0.44 -19.30 3.77
N SER A 394 1.19 -19.60 4.84
CA SER A 394 2.27 -20.61 4.82
C SER A 394 1.79 -21.98 4.33
N THR A 395 0.60 -22.41 4.76
CA THR A 395 0.02 -23.72 4.39
C THR A 395 -0.45 -23.71 2.93
N THR A 396 -1.12 -22.64 2.50
CA THR A 396 -1.54 -22.44 1.10
C THR A 396 -0.33 -22.45 0.16
N ASP A 397 0.73 -21.77 0.56
CA ASP A 397 1.98 -21.67 -0.19
C ASP A 397 2.73 -23.00 -0.26
N ALA A 398 2.73 -23.78 0.82
CA ALA A 398 3.30 -25.12 0.82
C ALA A 398 2.58 -26.04 -0.18
N PHE A 399 1.25 -26.01 -0.24
CA PHE A 399 0.49 -26.75 -1.24
C PHE A 399 0.79 -26.27 -2.67
N ALA A 400 0.84 -24.95 -2.90
CA ALA A 400 1.19 -24.40 -4.21
C ALA A 400 2.59 -24.84 -4.67
N SER A 401 3.57 -24.80 -3.77
CA SER A 401 4.94 -25.27 -4.04
C SER A 401 4.99 -26.79 -4.26
N PHE A 402 4.22 -27.58 -3.51
CA PHE A 402 4.10 -29.03 -3.73
C PHE A 402 3.54 -29.36 -5.12
N HIS A 403 2.46 -28.69 -5.54
CA HIS A 403 1.90 -28.88 -6.88
C HIS A 403 2.87 -28.49 -7.99
N SER A 404 3.63 -27.38 -7.79
CA SER A 404 4.69 -26.97 -8.71
C SER A 404 5.75 -28.06 -8.89
N ILE A 405 6.17 -28.73 -7.81
CA ILE A 405 7.13 -29.85 -7.86
C ILE A 405 6.55 -31.06 -8.62
N LYS A 406 5.25 -31.36 -8.42
CA LYS A 406 4.62 -32.55 -9.02
C LYS A 406 4.26 -32.41 -10.51
N GLY A 407 4.47 -31.24 -11.11
CA GLY A 407 4.20 -31.01 -12.53
C GLY A 407 2.76 -30.59 -12.85
N GLY A 408 2.00 -30.12 -11.86
CA GLY A 408 0.77 -29.34 -12.00
C GLY A 408 -0.35 -29.93 -12.87
N GLU A 409 -1.24 -30.70 -12.25
CA GLU A 409 -2.66 -30.65 -12.58
C GLU A 409 -3.42 -30.38 -11.27
N GLN A 410 -4.26 -29.33 -11.30
CA GLN A 410 -5.30 -29.12 -10.29
C GLN A 410 -6.46 -30.08 -10.53
#